data_AF-A0A0Q8PLW6-F1
#
_entry.id   AF-A0A0Q8PLW6-F1
#
_cell.length_a   1.000
_cell.length_b   1.000
_cell.length_c   1.000
_cell.angle_alpha   90.00
_cell.angle_beta   90.00
_cell.angle_gamma   90.00
#
_symmetry.space_group_name_H-M   'P 1'
#
loop_
_entity.id
_entity.type
_entity.pdbx_description
1 polymer ?
#
loop_
_entity_poly.entity_id
_entity_poly.type
_entity_poly.pdbx_seq_one_letter_code
_entity_poly.pdbx_strand_id
1 'polypeptide(L)'
;MNAQTDHASTVSGRQVARAALWLDLLHRQFPELIEELAPGRTGAPGRSAPPPDAAASARRSAADRADRDAALWNEQHGLRGAGGGSAPLRLHVSDALRDITDGVVELEEAIRDRLGLGRPPRADVPARLRRIAGLLASVADHPVLAEHVLAECRRMSRRCSAALGEAEQLVRVRGRCPWCDSVSLRAFPAWRAVLCVNPGCRCTEADCECRTSPGHRHTWAETSWSQLALDAGVDESELAVLVEAAEPADGSGSVSGSESVGGSGSAA
;
A
#
# COMPACT_ATOMS: atom_id res chain seq x y z
N MET A 1 18.67 -35.05 12.39
CA MET A 1 17.29 -34.62 12.07
C MET A 1 16.92 -33.23 12.61
N ASN A 2 17.77 -32.52 13.36
CA ASN A 2 17.41 -31.22 13.97
C ASN A 2 17.58 -29.99 13.05
N ALA A 3 18.51 -30.03 12.09
CA ALA A 3 18.83 -28.86 11.26
C ALA A 3 17.69 -28.39 10.33
N GLN A 4 16.83 -29.31 9.87
CA GLN A 4 15.70 -28.97 8.99
C GLN A 4 14.61 -28.21 9.75
N THR A 5 14.37 -28.59 11.01
CA THR A 5 13.37 -27.98 11.89
C THR A 5 13.79 -26.58 12.32
N ASP A 6 15.07 -26.39 12.64
CA ASP A 6 15.61 -25.09 13.04
C ASP A 6 15.56 -24.06 11.88
N HIS A 7 15.80 -24.50 10.64
CA HIS A 7 15.69 -23.64 9.46
C HIS A 7 14.23 -23.22 9.20
N ALA A 8 13.29 -24.17 9.27
CA ALA A 8 11.87 -23.89 9.08
C ALA A 8 11.31 -22.91 10.13
N SER A 9 11.69 -23.08 11.40
CA SER A 9 11.32 -22.15 12.48
C SER A 9 11.92 -20.75 12.27
N THR A 10 13.15 -20.66 11.78
CA THR A 10 13.79 -19.38 11.46
C THR A 10 13.11 -18.66 10.29
N VAL A 11 12.72 -19.40 9.24
CA VAL A 11 11.98 -18.84 8.10
C VAL A 11 10.60 -18.35 8.54
N SER A 12 9.88 -19.16 9.32
CA SER A 12 8.56 -18.82 9.87
C SER A 12 8.63 -17.58 10.76
N GLY A 13 9.63 -17.49 11.65
CA GLY A 13 9.85 -16.29 12.48
C GLY A 13 10.08 -15.02 11.66
N ARG A 14 10.85 -15.09 10.56
CA ARG A 14 11.01 -13.95 9.64
C ARG A 14 9.71 -13.59 8.92
N GLN A 15 8.93 -14.58 8.49
CA GLN A 15 7.63 -14.33 7.84
C GLN A 15 6.67 -13.62 8.79
N VAL A 16 6.62 -14.06 10.06
CA VAL A 16 5.80 -13.44 11.10
C VAL A 16 6.24 -12.01 11.40
N ALA A 17 7.54 -11.76 11.55
CA ALA A 17 8.06 -10.41 11.77
C ALA A 17 7.67 -9.45 10.63
N ARG A 18 7.78 -9.91 9.38
CA ARG A 18 7.35 -9.14 8.20
C ARG A 18 5.84 -8.94 8.17
N ALA A 19 5.06 -9.97 8.50
CA ALA A 19 3.60 -9.86 8.56
C ALA A 19 3.17 -8.80 9.58
N ALA A 20 3.86 -8.69 10.72
CA ALA A 20 3.61 -7.65 11.72
C ALA A 20 3.77 -6.22 11.13
N LEU A 21 4.79 -5.99 10.32
CA LEU A 21 5.04 -4.69 9.69
C LEU A 21 3.93 -4.32 8.68
N TRP A 22 3.47 -5.29 7.88
CA TRP A 22 2.36 -5.07 6.95
C TRP A 22 1.02 -4.87 7.67
N LEU A 23 0.80 -5.57 8.79
CA LEU A 23 -0.38 -5.37 9.63
C LEU A 23 -0.39 -3.99 10.27
N ASP A 24 0.75 -3.50 10.75
CA ASP A 24 0.88 -2.15 11.30
C ASP A 24 0.59 -1.08 10.22
N LEU A 25 1.17 -1.25 9.03
CA LEU A 25 0.88 -0.37 7.89
C LEU A 25 -0.61 -0.37 7.54
N LEU A 26 -1.21 -1.55 7.43
CA LEU A 26 -2.63 -1.69 7.12
C LEU A 26 -3.50 -1.06 8.22
N HIS A 27 -3.11 -1.20 9.49
CA HIS A 27 -3.80 -0.58 10.61
C HIS A 27 -3.73 0.96 10.56
N ARG A 28 -2.63 1.53 10.05
CA ARG A 28 -2.48 2.98 9.84
C ARG A 28 -3.26 3.50 8.64
N GLN A 29 -3.21 2.79 7.51
CA GLN A 29 -3.85 3.22 6.25
C GLN A 29 -5.37 3.01 6.22
N PHE A 30 -5.89 1.99 6.93
CA PHE A 30 -7.32 1.64 6.84
C PHE A 30 -8.26 2.79 7.27
N PRO A 31 -7.99 3.55 8.35
CA PRO A 31 -8.76 4.76 8.66
C PRO A 31 -8.73 5.81 7.53
N GLU A 32 -7.59 6.03 6.87
CA GLU A 32 -7.46 6.97 5.75
C GLU A 32 -8.33 6.53 4.57
N LEU A 33 -8.41 5.22 4.31
CA LEU A 33 -9.27 4.66 3.27
C LEU A 33 -10.76 4.92 3.53
N ILE A 34 -11.17 4.92 4.82
CA ILE A 34 -12.54 5.30 5.21
C ILE A 34 -12.75 6.80 5.01
N GLU A 35 -11.76 7.64 5.35
CA GLU A 35 -11.84 9.09 5.18
C GLU A 35 -11.97 9.50 3.70
N GLU A 36 -11.34 8.77 2.78
CA GLU A 36 -11.46 9.00 1.33
C GLU A 36 -12.89 8.78 0.77
N LEU A 37 -13.73 8.04 1.50
CA LEU A 37 -15.15 7.88 1.16
C LEU A 37 -16.04 8.97 1.78
N ALA A 38 -15.49 9.83 2.66
CA ALA A 38 -16.24 10.91 3.27
C ALA A 38 -16.57 11.99 2.21
N PRO A 39 -17.85 12.36 2.02
CA PRO A 39 -18.21 13.42 1.08
C PRO A 39 -17.53 14.74 1.45
N GLY A 40 -16.70 15.29 0.56
CA GLY A 40 -16.31 16.71 0.60
C GLY A 40 -14.85 17.07 0.82
N ARG A 41 -13.86 16.18 0.68
CA ARG A 41 -12.43 16.59 0.73
C ARG A 41 -11.79 16.73 -0.64
N THR A 42 -11.71 17.98 -1.11
CA THR A 42 -10.54 18.49 -1.82
C THR A 42 -9.81 19.44 -0.86
N GLY A 43 -8.73 18.99 -0.22
CA GLY A 43 -7.68 19.83 0.39
C GLY A 43 -8.01 20.74 1.60
N ALA A 44 -7.17 20.64 2.63
CA ALA A 44 -6.99 21.48 3.84
C ALA A 44 -7.94 21.26 5.05
N PRO A 45 -7.42 21.35 6.31
CA PRO A 45 -8.18 21.02 7.51
C PRO A 45 -8.96 22.23 8.02
N GLY A 46 -10.25 22.07 8.29
CA GLY A 46 -11.05 23.12 8.92
C GLY A 46 -12.47 22.70 9.27
N ARG A 47 -12.66 22.36 10.55
CA ARG A 47 -13.91 22.37 11.35
C ARG A 47 -15.16 21.76 10.72
N SER A 48 -15.67 20.71 11.35
CA SER A 48 -16.99 20.13 11.08
C SER A 48 -18.09 21.21 11.14
N ALA A 49 -18.67 21.52 9.99
CA ALA A 49 -19.85 22.38 9.90
C ALA A 49 -21.12 21.60 10.29
N PRO A 50 -22.08 22.21 10.99
CA PRO A 50 -23.35 21.58 11.31
C PRO A 50 -24.15 21.24 10.04
N PRO A 51 -25.08 20.27 10.11
CA PRO A 51 -25.90 19.89 8.97
C PRO A 51 -26.66 21.11 8.44
N PRO A 52 -26.64 21.33 7.13
CA PRO A 52 -27.17 22.55 6.56
C PRO A 52 -28.70 22.56 6.61
N ASP A 53 -29.26 23.74 6.89
CA ASP A 53 -30.71 23.92 7.00
C ASP A 53 -31.44 23.64 5.66
N ALA A 54 -32.77 23.54 5.75
CA ALA A 54 -33.62 23.26 4.59
C ALA A 54 -33.45 24.29 3.46
N ALA A 55 -33.17 25.55 3.81
CA ALA A 55 -32.94 26.63 2.84
C ALA A 55 -31.61 26.46 2.10
N ALA A 56 -30.55 26.06 2.79
CA ALA A 56 -29.26 25.73 2.22
C ALA A 56 -29.34 24.47 1.34
N SER A 57 -30.14 23.49 1.73
CA SER A 57 -30.40 22.30 0.92
C SER A 57 -31.19 22.63 -0.34
N ALA A 58 -32.21 23.49 -0.25
CA ALA A 58 -32.95 23.97 -1.41
C ALA A 58 -32.07 24.77 -2.38
N ARG A 59 -31.16 25.63 -1.87
CA ARG A 59 -30.19 26.36 -2.69
C ARG A 59 -29.24 25.42 -3.44
N ARG A 60 -28.74 24.37 -2.79
CA ARG A 60 -27.90 23.34 -3.44
C ARG A 60 -28.66 22.59 -4.51
N SER A 61 -29.87 22.10 -4.22
CA SER A 61 -30.69 21.41 -5.23
C SER A 61 -31.08 22.31 -6.41
N ALA A 62 -31.17 23.63 -6.21
CA ALA A 62 -31.38 24.58 -7.29
C ALA A 62 -30.13 24.77 -8.16
N ALA A 63 -28.94 24.84 -7.54
CA ALA A 63 -27.66 24.85 -8.25
C ALA A 63 -27.45 23.56 -9.06
N ASP A 64 -27.71 22.39 -8.47
CA ASP A 64 -27.59 21.09 -9.15
C ASP A 64 -28.55 20.93 -10.35
N ARG A 65 -29.70 21.63 -10.32
CA ARG A 65 -30.60 21.70 -11.48
C ARG A 65 -30.02 22.60 -12.58
N ALA A 66 -29.53 23.78 -12.20
CA ALA A 66 -28.92 24.70 -13.15
C ALA A 66 -27.69 24.11 -13.84
N ASP A 67 -26.86 23.36 -13.11
CA ASP A 67 -25.67 22.69 -13.67
C ASP A 67 -26.05 21.57 -14.64
N ARG A 68 -27.13 20.83 -14.36
CA ARG A 68 -27.66 19.81 -15.30
C ARG A 68 -28.24 20.43 -16.55
N ASP A 69 -28.99 21.52 -16.42
CA ASP A 69 -29.56 22.24 -17.57
C ASP A 69 -28.44 22.81 -18.46
N ALA A 70 -27.37 23.34 -17.85
CA ALA A 70 -26.18 23.80 -18.56
C ALA A 70 -25.41 22.65 -19.25
N ALA A 71 -25.30 21.49 -18.62
CA ALA A 71 -24.68 20.31 -19.22
C ALA A 71 -25.46 19.81 -20.45
N LEU A 72 -26.80 19.73 -20.35
CA LEU A 72 -27.67 19.36 -21.48
C LEU A 72 -27.57 20.38 -22.62
N TRP A 73 -27.51 21.67 -22.30
CA TRP A 73 -27.30 22.72 -23.30
C TRP A 73 -25.94 22.56 -24.00
N ASN A 74 -24.86 22.29 -23.26
CA ASN A 74 -23.53 22.06 -23.84
C ASN A 74 -23.49 20.82 -24.74
N GLU A 75 -24.13 19.72 -24.33
CA GLU A 75 -24.26 18.49 -25.12
C GLU A 75 -25.00 18.73 -26.45
N GLN A 76 -26.10 19.50 -26.42
CA GLN A 76 -26.84 19.88 -27.64
C GLN A 76 -26.00 20.73 -28.62
N HIS A 77 -24.98 21.44 -28.12
CA HIS A 77 -24.11 22.30 -28.91
C HIS A 77 -22.74 21.64 -29.20
N GLY A 78 -22.56 20.36 -28.88
CA GLY A 78 -21.32 19.62 -29.13
C GLY A 78 -20.11 20.09 -28.32
N LEU A 79 -20.34 20.88 -27.27
CA LEU A 79 -19.31 21.35 -26.34
C LEU A 79 -19.21 20.35 -25.18
N ARG A 80 -18.02 19.80 -24.92
CA ARG A 80 -17.83 18.93 -23.73
C ARG A 80 -17.93 19.80 -22.48
N GLY A 81 -18.97 19.58 -21.68
CA GLY A 81 -19.19 20.32 -20.43
C GLY A 81 -18.03 20.13 -19.45
N ALA A 82 -17.53 21.24 -18.88
CA ALA A 82 -16.66 21.19 -17.72
C ALA A 82 -17.49 20.71 -16.53
N GLY A 83 -17.32 19.44 -16.14
CA GLY A 83 -18.09 18.79 -15.09
C GLY A 83 -17.86 19.44 -13.72
N GLY A 84 -18.76 20.35 -13.33
CA GLY A 84 -18.96 20.79 -11.96
C GLY A 84 -20.14 20.02 -11.38
N GLY A 85 -19.89 18.90 -10.71
CA GLY A 85 -20.88 18.12 -9.98
C GLY A 85 -20.20 17.50 -8.76
N SER A 86 -20.97 17.24 -7.70
CA SER A 86 -20.48 16.61 -6.47
C SER A 86 -19.49 15.48 -6.76
N ALA A 87 -18.32 15.54 -6.12
CA ALA A 87 -17.16 14.72 -6.48
C ALA A 87 -17.58 13.26 -6.70
N PRO A 88 -17.20 12.63 -7.84
CA PRO A 88 -17.63 11.28 -8.16
C PRO A 88 -17.26 10.34 -7.02
N LEU A 89 -18.24 9.56 -6.52
CA LEU A 89 -17.99 8.49 -5.56
C LEU A 89 -16.80 7.67 -6.06
N ARG A 90 -15.74 7.59 -5.26
CA ARG A 90 -14.51 6.89 -5.63
C ARG A 90 -14.77 5.38 -5.53
N LEU A 91 -15.45 4.81 -6.53
CA LEU A 91 -15.87 3.40 -6.54
C LEU A 91 -14.70 2.43 -6.29
N HIS A 92 -13.51 2.74 -6.83
CA HIS A 92 -12.30 1.97 -6.56
C HIS A 92 -11.90 1.93 -5.07
N VAL A 93 -12.12 3.02 -4.32
CA VAL A 93 -11.90 3.08 -2.87
C VAL A 93 -12.95 2.23 -2.15
N SER A 94 -14.21 2.31 -2.57
CA SER A 94 -15.28 1.50 -1.98
C SER A 94 -15.07 0.00 -2.19
N ASP A 95 -14.59 -0.40 -3.36
CA ASP A 95 -14.28 -1.81 -3.66
C ASP A 95 -13.06 -2.28 -2.88
N ALA A 96 -12.01 -1.45 -2.78
CA ALA A 96 -10.86 -1.74 -1.94
C ALA A 96 -11.25 -1.92 -0.46
N LEU A 97 -12.14 -1.08 0.06
CA LEU A 97 -12.63 -1.18 1.44
C LEU A 97 -13.37 -2.51 1.68
N ARG A 98 -14.24 -2.93 0.74
CA ARG A 98 -14.96 -4.20 0.82
C ARG A 98 -13.99 -5.38 0.83
N ASP A 99 -13.09 -5.43 -0.16
CA ASP A 99 -12.10 -6.50 -0.30
C ASP A 99 -11.19 -6.63 0.93
N ILE A 100 -10.75 -5.50 1.51
CA ILE A 100 -9.91 -5.51 2.72
C ILE A 100 -10.72 -5.96 3.93
N THR A 101 -11.97 -5.52 4.05
CA THR A 101 -12.85 -5.93 5.16
C THR A 101 -13.08 -7.44 5.15
N ASP A 102 -13.44 -7.99 3.99
CA ASP A 102 -13.67 -9.42 3.81
C ASP A 102 -12.36 -10.20 4.03
N GLY A 103 -11.24 -9.74 3.45
CA GLY A 103 -9.94 -10.37 3.62
C GLY A 103 -9.45 -10.43 5.08
N VAL A 104 -9.68 -9.40 5.89
CA VAL A 104 -9.33 -9.41 7.31
C VAL A 104 -10.20 -10.39 8.11
N VAL A 105 -11.49 -10.47 7.77
CA VAL A 105 -12.41 -11.45 8.41
C VAL A 105 -11.97 -12.88 8.09
N GLU A 106 -11.73 -13.17 6.81
CA GLU A 106 -11.27 -14.49 6.34
C GLU A 106 -9.92 -14.86 6.96
N LEU A 107 -8.97 -13.93 7.01
CA LEU A 107 -7.66 -14.17 7.61
C LEU A 107 -7.75 -14.48 9.11
N GLU A 108 -8.57 -13.74 9.86
CA GLU A 108 -8.78 -14.04 11.29
C GLU A 108 -9.43 -15.42 11.48
N GLU A 109 -10.42 -15.77 10.67
CA GLU A 109 -11.07 -17.09 10.72
C GLU A 109 -10.05 -18.21 10.39
N ALA A 110 -9.23 -18.05 9.35
CA ALA A 110 -8.21 -19.03 8.96
C ALA A 110 -7.14 -19.24 10.04
N ILE A 111 -6.64 -18.16 10.66
CA ILE A 111 -5.67 -18.25 11.75
C ILE A 111 -6.28 -18.99 12.95
N ARG A 112 -7.51 -18.61 13.34
CA ARG A 112 -8.14 -19.19 14.54
C ARG A 112 -8.54 -20.65 14.34
N ASP A 113 -8.98 -21.01 13.14
CA ASP A 113 -9.24 -22.41 12.79
C ASP A 113 -7.95 -23.23 12.90
N ARG A 114 -6.86 -22.74 12.32
CA ARG A 114 -5.56 -23.43 12.36
C ARG A 114 -4.99 -23.58 13.77
N LEU A 115 -5.24 -22.61 14.65
CA LEU A 115 -4.83 -22.60 16.06
C LEU A 115 -5.84 -23.27 17.01
N GLY A 116 -7.00 -23.75 16.50
CA GLY A 116 -8.03 -24.40 17.32
C GLY A 116 -8.76 -23.48 18.31
N LEU A 117 -8.81 -22.17 18.03
CA LEU A 117 -9.37 -21.15 18.94
C LEU A 117 -10.88 -20.91 18.73
N GLY A 118 -11.51 -21.61 17.80
CA GLY A 118 -12.92 -21.42 17.44
C GLY A 118 -13.22 -20.08 16.76
N ARG A 119 -14.50 -19.84 16.45
CA ARG A 119 -14.91 -18.69 15.63
C ARG A 119 -14.66 -17.34 16.34
N PRO A 120 -14.09 -16.33 15.67
CA PRO A 120 -13.91 -15.00 16.27
C PRO A 120 -15.24 -14.30 16.53
N PRO A 121 -15.34 -13.47 17.59
CA PRO A 121 -16.47 -12.57 17.76
C PRO A 121 -16.51 -11.50 16.66
N ARG A 122 -17.69 -10.92 16.41
CA ARG A 122 -17.82 -9.79 15.49
C ARG A 122 -17.02 -8.59 16.01
N ALA A 123 -16.26 -7.96 15.12
CA ALA A 123 -15.58 -6.70 15.39
C ALA A 123 -15.32 -5.94 14.10
N ASP A 124 -14.99 -4.65 14.22
CA ASP A 124 -14.48 -3.84 13.12
C ASP A 124 -13.07 -4.26 12.69
N VAL A 125 -12.64 -3.82 11.51
CA VAL A 125 -11.34 -4.17 10.94
C VAL A 125 -10.18 -3.79 11.87
N PRO A 126 -10.08 -2.58 12.45
CA PRO A 126 -8.99 -2.25 13.36
C PRO A 126 -8.88 -3.18 14.58
N ALA A 127 -10.01 -3.57 15.19
CA ALA A 127 -9.99 -4.53 16.29
C ALA A 127 -9.58 -5.94 15.84
N ARG A 128 -9.97 -6.37 14.63
CA ARG A 128 -9.54 -7.66 14.06
C ARG A 128 -8.05 -7.68 13.78
N LEU A 129 -7.51 -6.62 13.16
CA LEU A 129 -6.07 -6.48 12.89
C LEU A 129 -5.24 -6.58 14.17
N ARG A 130 -5.67 -5.90 15.25
CA ARG A 130 -5.00 -6.02 16.57
C ARG A 130 -5.04 -7.43 17.15
N ARG A 131 -6.15 -8.17 16.96
CA ARG A 131 -6.23 -9.57 17.40
C ARG A 131 -5.34 -10.48 16.58
N ILE A 132 -5.30 -10.30 15.25
CA ILE A 132 -4.38 -11.03 14.36
C ILE A 132 -2.94 -10.78 14.80
N ALA A 133 -2.55 -9.52 15.05
CA ALA A 133 -1.23 -9.17 15.54
C ALA A 133 -0.89 -9.89 16.87
N GLY A 134 -1.85 -10.00 17.79
CA GLY A 134 -1.67 -10.74 19.04
C GLY A 134 -1.52 -12.26 18.89
N LEU A 135 -1.87 -12.84 17.74
CA LEU A 135 -1.74 -14.29 17.46
C LEU A 135 -0.45 -14.65 16.71
N LEU A 136 0.29 -13.65 16.23
CA LEU A 136 1.47 -13.84 15.39
C LEU A 136 2.56 -14.72 16.03
N ALA A 137 2.75 -14.63 17.34
CA ALA A 137 3.71 -15.48 18.04
C ALA A 137 3.34 -16.98 17.92
N SER A 138 2.06 -17.32 18.03
CA SER A 138 1.58 -18.70 17.84
C SER A 138 1.56 -19.12 16.36
N VAL A 139 1.43 -18.17 15.43
CA VAL A 139 1.54 -18.43 13.99
C VAL A 139 2.96 -18.87 13.62
N ALA A 140 3.99 -18.41 14.35
CA ALA A 140 5.39 -18.76 14.08
C ALA A 140 5.66 -20.27 14.16
N ASP A 141 4.88 -21.03 14.95
CA ASP A 141 4.97 -22.48 15.05
C ASP A 141 4.37 -23.22 13.84
N HIS A 142 3.81 -22.49 12.88
CA HIS A 142 3.11 -23.02 11.70
C HIS A 142 3.63 -22.38 10.41
N PRO A 143 4.69 -22.92 9.78
CA PRO A 143 5.36 -22.29 8.63
C PRO A 143 4.43 -21.97 7.44
N VAL A 144 3.53 -22.90 7.10
CA VAL A 144 2.56 -22.70 6.01
C VAL A 144 1.55 -21.58 6.36
N LEU A 145 1.15 -21.48 7.62
CA LEU A 145 0.27 -20.41 8.07
C LEU A 145 1.01 -19.07 8.08
N ALA A 146 2.26 -19.02 8.54
CA ALA A 146 3.08 -17.82 8.54
C ALA A 146 3.28 -17.25 7.13
N GLU A 147 3.53 -18.11 6.14
CA GLU A 147 3.60 -17.72 4.73
C GLU A 147 2.26 -17.14 4.23
N HIS A 148 1.16 -17.84 4.51
CA HIS A 148 -0.18 -17.38 4.13
C HIS A 148 -0.52 -16.02 4.75
N VAL A 149 -0.29 -15.85 6.05
CA VAL A 149 -0.54 -14.59 6.76
C VAL A 149 0.27 -13.45 6.16
N LEU A 150 1.56 -13.67 5.88
CA LEU A 150 2.39 -12.67 5.21
C LEU A 150 1.84 -12.30 3.83
N ALA A 151 1.47 -13.29 3.02
CA ALA A 151 0.93 -13.05 1.67
C ALA A 151 -0.37 -12.24 1.71
N GLU A 152 -1.28 -12.58 2.63
CA GLU A 152 -2.56 -11.92 2.82
C GLU A 152 -2.42 -10.47 3.32
N CYS A 153 -1.57 -10.25 4.32
CA CYS A 153 -1.29 -8.89 4.82
C CYS A 153 -0.73 -8.00 3.70
N ARG A 154 0.25 -8.50 2.93
CA ARG A 154 0.82 -7.78 1.79
C ARG A 154 -0.22 -7.46 0.73
N ARG A 155 -1.07 -8.42 0.38
CA ARG A 155 -2.14 -8.25 -0.60
C ARG A 155 -3.08 -7.10 -0.21
N MET A 156 -3.50 -7.08 1.05
CA MET A 156 -4.43 -6.07 1.57
C MET A 156 -3.77 -4.68 1.68
N SER A 157 -2.55 -4.58 2.22
CA SER A 157 -1.83 -3.30 2.30
C SER A 157 -1.58 -2.70 0.92
N ARG A 158 -1.21 -3.50 -0.08
CA ARG A 158 -1.03 -3.02 -1.47
C ARG A 158 -2.32 -2.46 -2.06
N ARG A 159 -3.44 -3.14 -1.83
CA ARG A 159 -4.75 -2.68 -2.28
C ARG A 159 -5.14 -1.36 -1.60
N CYS A 160 -4.78 -1.20 -0.33
CA CYS A 160 -4.98 0.04 0.41
C CYS A 160 -4.14 1.19 -0.18
N SER A 161 -2.82 1.02 -0.33
CA SER A 161 -1.95 2.03 -0.95
C SER A 161 -2.39 2.41 -2.37
N ALA A 162 -2.76 1.42 -3.20
CA ALA A 162 -3.24 1.67 -4.56
C ALA A 162 -4.54 2.50 -4.57
N ALA A 163 -5.45 2.24 -3.65
CA ALA A 163 -6.70 2.99 -3.52
C ALA A 163 -6.48 4.41 -2.98
N LEU A 164 -5.50 4.59 -2.08
CA LEU A 164 -5.06 5.90 -1.58
C LEU A 164 -4.23 6.70 -2.60
N GLY A 165 -3.83 6.07 -3.71
CA GLY A 165 -2.99 6.71 -4.73
C GLY A 165 -1.54 6.91 -4.31
N GLU A 166 -1.07 6.17 -3.29
CA GLU A 166 0.33 6.16 -2.88
C GLU A 166 1.16 5.47 -3.96
N ALA A 167 2.11 6.20 -4.56
CA ALA A 167 3.07 5.61 -5.49
C ALA A 167 4.11 4.80 -4.71
N GLU A 168 4.32 3.54 -5.11
CA GLU A 168 5.36 2.68 -4.54
C GLU A 168 6.73 3.35 -4.64
N GLN A 169 7.44 3.44 -3.51
CA GLN A 169 8.79 3.99 -3.50
C GLN A 169 9.76 3.03 -4.19
N LEU A 170 10.31 3.47 -5.32
CA LEU A 170 11.25 2.67 -6.11
C LEU A 170 12.67 2.80 -5.55
N VAL A 171 13.30 1.68 -5.25
CA VAL A 171 14.67 1.67 -4.72
C VAL A 171 15.66 1.48 -5.86
N ARG A 172 16.71 2.29 -5.90
CA ARG A 172 17.77 2.16 -6.91
C ARG A 172 18.60 0.91 -6.64
N VAL A 173 18.74 0.06 -7.66
CA VAL A 173 19.72 -1.03 -7.68
C VAL A 173 21.04 -0.50 -8.25
N ARG A 174 22.18 -0.88 -7.65
CA ARG A 174 23.50 -0.32 -8.00
C ARG A 174 24.07 -0.84 -9.32
N GLY A 175 23.62 -2.00 -9.82
CA GLY A 175 24.10 -2.59 -11.08
C GLY A 175 23.46 -2.03 -12.35
N ARG A 176 23.90 -2.62 -13.48
CA ARG A 176 23.46 -2.24 -14.83
C ARG A 176 22.47 -3.25 -15.38
N CYS A 177 21.54 -2.78 -16.20
CA CYS A 177 20.63 -3.67 -16.90
C CYS A 177 21.41 -4.58 -17.88
N PRO A 178 21.26 -5.91 -17.82
CA PRO A 178 21.94 -6.84 -18.74
C PRO A 178 21.64 -6.60 -20.23
N TRP A 179 20.50 -6.00 -20.57
CA TRP A 179 20.11 -5.82 -21.99
C TRP A 179 20.46 -4.46 -22.58
N CYS A 180 20.45 -3.39 -21.79
CA CYS A 180 20.71 -2.04 -22.30
C CYS A 180 21.90 -1.35 -21.62
N ASP A 181 22.60 -2.06 -20.74
CA ASP A 181 23.79 -1.62 -20.00
C ASP A 181 23.61 -0.31 -19.21
N SER A 182 22.36 0.11 -18.98
CA SER A 182 22.01 1.36 -18.31
C SER A 182 21.85 1.17 -16.80
N VAL A 183 22.15 2.21 -16.01
CA VAL A 183 21.95 2.23 -14.53
C VAL A 183 20.49 2.57 -14.18
N SER A 184 19.57 1.83 -14.80
CA SER A 184 18.12 2.06 -14.75
C SER A 184 17.37 0.95 -14.02
N LEU A 185 18.07 0.05 -13.33
CA LEU A 185 17.42 -0.96 -12.51
C LEU A 185 16.80 -0.33 -11.26
N ARG A 186 15.54 -0.68 -11.01
CA ARG A 186 14.78 -0.28 -9.83
C ARG A 186 14.16 -1.52 -9.21
N ALA A 187 14.36 -1.68 -7.91
CA ALA A 187 13.61 -2.63 -7.11
C ALA A 187 12.25 -2.02 -6.76
N PHE A 188 11.22 -2.82 -6.92
CA PHE A 188 9.83 -2.59 -6.56
C PHE A 188 9.56 -3.49 -5.35
N PRO A 189 9.74 -2.97 -4.13
CA PRO A 189 9.74 -3.77 -2.91
C PRO A 189 8.38 -4.40 -2.61
N ALA A 190 7.30 -3.67 -2.91
CA ALA A 190 5.96 -4.20 -2.85
C ALA A 190 5.85 -5.35 -3.84
N TRP A 191 6.20 -5.18 -5.12
CA TRP A 191 6.04 -6.23 -6.14
C TRP A 191 7.05 -7.38 -6.06
N ARG A 192 8.09 -7.25 -5.22
CA ARG A 192 9.26 -8.15 -5.19
C ARG A 192 9.82 -8.39 -6.58
N ALA A 193 9.95 -7.30 -7.31
CA ALA A 193 10.44 -7.33 -8.65
C ALA A 193 11.55 -6.31 -8.83
N VAL A 194 12.49 -6.61 -9.71
CA VAL A 194 13.39 -5.61 -10.27
C VAL A 194 12.94 -5.34 -11.70
N LEU A 195 12.94 -4.07 -12.11
CA LEU A 195 12.62 -3.67 -13.47
C LEU A 195 13.66 -2.67 -13.99
N CYS A 196 13.89 -2.70 -15.29
CA CYS A 196 14.62 -1.65 -15.98
C CYS A 196 13.66 -0.51 -16.36
N VAL A 197 13.85 0.68 -15.80
CA VAL A 197 12.96 1.84 -16.08
C VAL A 197 13.31 2.60 -17.35
N ASN A 198 14.35 2.18 -18.10
CA ASN A 198 14.70 2.81 -19.38
C ASN A 198 13.61 2.48 -20.43
N PRO A 199 12.88 3.47 -20.97
CA PRO A 199 11.77 3.24 -21.90
C PRO A 199 12.21 2.60 -23.22
N GLY A 200 13.48 2.73 -23.62
CA GLY A 200 14.06 2.11 -24.80
C GLY A 200 14.55 0.68 -24.58
N CYS A 201 14.59 0.18 -23.34
CA CYS A 201 15.12 -1.16 -23.05
C CYS A 201 14.17 -2.26 -23.53
N ARG A 202 14.72 -3.25 -24.23
CA ARG A 202 14.01 -4.45 -24.71
C ARG A 202 14.92 -5.65 -24.46
N CYS A 203 14.38 -6.73 -23.89
CA CYS A 203 15.16 -7.94 -23.68
C CYS A 203 15.26 -8.78 -24.97
N THR A 204 16.13 -9.77 -24.94
CA THR A 204 16.33 -10.74 -26.04
C THR A 204 15.37 -11.93 -25.98
N GLU A 205 14.61 -12.08 -24.90
CA GLU A 205 13.70 -13.21 -24.70
C GLU A 205 12.52 -13.17 -25.67
N ALA A 206 12.36 -14.23 -26.45
CA ALA A 206 11.42 -14.26 -27.56
C ALA A 206 9.97 -14.01 -27.12
N ASP A 207 9.59 -14.59 -25.98
CA ASP A 207 8.22 -14.60 -25.45
C ASP A 207 7.95 -13.50 -24.43
N CYS A 208 8.90 -12.58 -24.22
CA CYS A 208 8.69 -11.49 -23.25
C CYS A 208 7.92 -10.32 -23.88
N GLU A 209 6.79 -9.95 -23.27
CA GLU A 209 5.92 -8.83 -23.68
C GLU A 209 6.64 -7.48 -23.74
N CYS A 210 7.78 -7.32 -23.04
CA CYS A 210 8.54 -6.08 -23.11
C CYS A 210 9.04 -5.77 -24.52
N ARG A 211 9.20 -6.78 -25.40
CA ARG A 211 9.65 -6.63 -26.78
C ARG A 211 8.62 -5.92 -27.67
N THR A 212 7.35 -6.19 -27.43
CA THR A 212 6.26 -5.85 -28.35
C THR A 212 5.33 -4.77 -27.81
N SER A 213 5.24 -4.62 -26.48
CA SER A 213 4.30 -3.71 -25.82
C SER A 213 5.00 -2.46 -25.24
N PRO A 214 4.77 -1.24 -25.76
CA PRO A 214 5.43 0.00 -25.31
C PRO A 214 5.25 0.35 -23.82
N GLY A 215 4.20 -0.17 -23.18
CA GLY A 215 3.94 -0.01 -21.75
C GLY A 215 4.52 -1.11 -20.87
N HIS A 216 4.92 -2.26 -21.45
CA HIS A 216 5.46 -3.39 -20.68
C HIS A 216 6.97 -3.21 -20.51
N ARG A 217 7.49 -3.55 -19.33
CA ARG A 217 8.92 -3.53 -19.02
C ARG A 217 9.35 -4.93 -18.58
N HIS A 218 10.55 -5.33 -18.97
CA HIS A 218 11.07 -6.61 -18.50
C HIS A 218 11.13 -6.59 -16.98
N THR A 219 10.56 -7.64 -16.39
CA THR A 219 10.39 -7.78 -14.96
C THR A 219 11.11 -9.03 -14.50
N TRP A 220 12.04 -8.84 -13.56
CA TRP A 220 12.68 -9.95 -12.85
C TRP A 220 11.95 -10.19 -11.54
N ALA A 221 11.16 -11.26 -11.52
CA ALA A 221 10.56 -11.75 -10.28
C ALA A 221 11.65 -12.26 -9.32
N GLU A 222 11.31 -12.38 -8.04
CA GLU A 222 12.21 -12.87 -6.98
C GLU A 222 12.95 -14.16 -7.35
N THR A 223 12.28 -15.10 -8.01
CA THR A 223 12.87 -16.37 -8.46
C THR A 223 13.97 -16.23 -9.50
N SER A 224 14.09 -15.05 -10.13
CA SER A 224 15.09 -14.75 -11.16
C SER A 224 16.20 -13.82 -10.68
N TRP A 225 16.24 -13.47 -9.38
CA TRP A 225 17.23 -12.54 -8.85
C TRP A 225 18.64 -13.10 -8.81
N SER A 226 18.82 -14.39 -8.56
CA SER A 226 20.15 -15.02 -8.60
C SER A 226 20.77 -14.89 -10.00
N GLN A 227 19.96 -15.07 -11.04
CA GLN A 227 20.41 -14.88 -12.43
C GLN A 227 20.68 -13.40 -12.73
N LEU A 228 19.79 -12.50 -12.30
CA LEU A 228 19.99 -11.06 -12.44
C LEU A 228 21.27 -10.58 -11.73
N ALA A 229 21.56 -11.08 -10.54
CA ALA A 229 22.74 -10.75 -9.76
C ALA A 229 24.02 -11.04 -10.54
N LEU A 230 24.08 -12.23 -11.15
CA LEU A 230 25.18 -12.65 -12.03
C LEU A 230 25.32 -11.72 -13.25
N ASP A 231 24.22 -11.45 -13.95
CA ASP A 231 24.25 -10.75 -15.23
C ASP A 231 24.44 -9.23 -15.07
N ALA A 232 23.93 -8.65 -13.98
CA ALA A 232 23.96 -7.20 -13.72
C ALA A 232 25.15 -6.76 -12.85
N GLY A 233 25.95 -7.71 -12.35
CA GLY A 233 27.04 -7.46 -11.41
C GLY A 233 26.55 -6.90 -10.08
N VAL A 234 25.41 -7.40 -9.58
CA VAL A 234 24.79 -7.00 -8.30
C VAL A 234 24.85 -8.18 -7.35
N ASP A 235 24.98 -7.93 -6.05
CA ASP A 235 24.84 -8.97 -5.04
C ASP A 235 23.36 -9.33 -4.84
N GLU A 236 23.01 -10.61 -4.95
CA GLU A 236 21.64 -11.10 -4.70
C GLU A 236 21.15 -10.76 -3.29
N SER A 237 22.05 -10.81 -2.30
CA SER A 237 21.72 -10.42 -0.92
C SER A 237 21.46 -8.92 -0.82
N GLU A 238 22.11 -8.08 -1.63
CA GLU A 238 21.80 -6.66 -1.74
C GLU A 238 20.42 -6.44 -2.36
N LEU A 239 20.03 -7.21 -3.39
CA LEU A 239 18.67 -7.14 -3.96
C LEU A 239 17.59 -7.52 -2.94
N ALA A 240 17.82 -8.58 -2.17
CA ALA A 240 16.93 -9.00 -1.08
C ALA A 240 16.82 -7.89 -0.02
N VAL A 241 17.94 -7.33 0.41
CA VAL A 241 17.97 -6.22 1.38
C VAL A 241 17.27 -4.97 0.84
N LEU A 242 17.42 -4.61 -0.44
CA LEU A 242 16.76 -3.42 -1.01
C LEU A 242 15.23 -3.60 -1.10
N VAL A 243 14.76 -4.82 -1.35
CA VAL A 243 13.33 -5.15 -1.34
C VAL A 243 12.79 -5.32 0.09
N GLU A 244 13.65 -5.62 1.06
CA GLU A 244 13.29 -5.71 2.47
C GLU A 244 13.35 -4.35 3.19
N ALA A 245 14.28 -3.47 2.83
CA ALA A 245 14.51 -2.18 3.49
C ALA A 245 13.48 -1.09 3.16
N ALA A 246 12.58 -1.35 2.21
CA ALA A 246 11.43 -0.47 1.92
C ALA A 246 10.16 -0.89 2.66
N GLU A 247 10.32 -1.64 3.75
CA GLU A 247 9.33 -1.70 4.80
C GLU A 247 9.11 -0.28 5.37
N PRO A 248 7.86 0.06 5.73
CA PRO A 248 7.52 1.42 6.14
C PRO A 248 8.41 1.82 7.30
N ALA A 249 9.29 2.81 7.05
CA ALA A 249 10.18 3.33 8.05
C ALA A 249 9.38 3.72 9.30
N ASP A 250 9.80 3.23 10.46
CA ASP A 250 9.30 3.69 11.75
C ASP A 250 9.40 5.22 11.80
N GLY A 251 8.23 5.88 11.82
CA GLY A 251 8.10 7.32 11.94
C GLY A 251 8.46 7.83 13.34
N SER A 252 9.61 7.43 13.88
CA SER A 252 10.15 7.95 15.14
C SER A 252 11.26 8.95 14.85
N GLY A 253 10.86 10.22 14.76
CA GLY A 253 11.76 11.35 14.54
C GLY A 253 11.16 12.66 15.03
N SER A 254 10.55 12.65 16.21
CA SER A 254 10.17 13.86 16.94
C SER A 254 11.43 14.61 17.37
N VAL A 255 11.83 15.63 16.60
CA VAL A 255 12.74 16.67 17.09
C VAL A 255 11.90 17.68 17.89
N SER A 256 11.74 17.41 19.17
CA SER A 256 11.35 18.42 20.16
C SER A 256 12.60 19.15 20.63
N GLY A 257 13.04 20.13 19.85
CA GLY A 257 14.00 21.15 20.28
C GLY A 257 13.24 22.35 20.83
N SER A 258 12.82 22.27 22.09
CA SER A 258 12.29 23.42 22.83
C SER A 258 13.45 24.36 23.19
N GLU A 259 13.57 25.48 22.48
CA GLU A 259 14.39 26.60 22.91
C GLU A 259 13.69 27.33 24.07
N SER A 260 14.21 27.09 25.27
CA SER A 260 13.89 27.84 26.48
C SER A 260 14.72 29.13 26.50
N VAL A 261 14.20 30.23 25.95
CA VAL A 261 14.77 31.57 26.19
C VAL A 261 14.32 32.03 27.58
N GLY A 262 15.07 31.61 28.59
CA GLY A 262 14.99 32.14 29.95
C GLY A 262 15.86 33.40 30.06
N GLY A 263 15.22 34.56 30.03
CA GLY A 263 15.83 35.81 30.44
C GLY A 263 15.88 35.94 31.96
N SER A 264 17.03 36.35 32.50
CA SER A 264 17.29 37.03 33.78
C SER A 264 18.80 37.32 33.77
N GLY A 265 19.35 38.52 33.90
CA GLY A 265 18.92 39.65 34.71
C GLY A 265 19.92 39.85 35.86
N SER A 266 20.87 40.77 35.68
CA SER A 266 21.62 41.56 36.68
C SER A 266 22.71 40.90 37.55
N ALA A 267 23.95 41.42 37.46
CA ALA A 267 24.57 42.29 38.49
C ALA A 267 26.09 42.48 38.25
N ALA A 268 26.49 43.72 37.95
CA ALA A 268 27.67 44.48 38.44
C ALA A 268 27.97 45.64 37.49
#